data_AF-A0A7C2XWE2-F1
#
_entry.id   AF-A0A7C2XWE2-F1
#
_cell.length_a   1.000
_cell.length_b   1.000
_cell.length_c   1.000
_cell.angle_alpha   90.00
_cell.angle_beta   90.00
_cell.angle_gamma   90.00
#
_symmetry.space_group_name_H-M   'P 1'
#
loop_
_entity.id
_entity.type
_entity.pdbx_description
1 polymer ?
#
loop_
_entity_poly.entity_id
_entity_poly.type
_entity_poly.pdbx_seq_one_letter_code
_entity_poly.pdbx_strand_id
1 'polypeptide(L)'
;MKVQSPALEEQRAGAVRTLQRVREDALPEHTDYRDTGCDIHPSCLSCPLPRCRYDEPGGIRALLGAYRDQQIVALRRQGLSIEELARRFRVSRRTVFRALEKARAGNGHGGEP
;
A
#
# COMPACT_ATOMS: atom_id res chain seq x y z
N MET A 1 -3.92 -23.63 -45.83
CA MET A 1 -4.59 -23.27 -44.56
C MET A 1 -4.39 -24.41 -43.57
N LYS A 2 -3.63 -24.18 -42.49
CA LYS A 2 -3.73 -24.87 -41.20
C LYS A 2 -2.89 -24.06 -40.20
N VAL A 3 -3.57 -23.12 -39.57
CA VAL A 3 -3.12 -22.46 -38.35
C VAL A 3 -3.38 -23.45 -37.21
N GLN A 4 -2.31 -23.99 -36.64
CA GLN A 4 -2.33 -24.53 -35.29
C GLN A 4 -1.03 -24.10 -34.64
N SER A 5 -1.11 -22.99 -33.88
CA SER A 5 -0.01 -22.39 -33.13
C SER A 5 0.22 -23.17 -31.83
N PRO A 6 1.36 -23.85 -31.63
CA PRO A 6 1.67 -24.57 -30.40
C PRO A 6 2.30 -23.66 -29.32
N ALA A 7 2.00 -22.37 -29.33
CA ALA A 7 2.68 -21.34 -28.55
C ALA A 7 2.38 -21.34 -27.03
N LEU A 8 1.74 -22.39 -26.49
CA LEU A 8 1.33 -22.44 -25.08
C LEU A 8 1.97 -23.59 -24.27
N GLU A 9 2.66 -24.54 -24.88
CA GLU A 9 3.29 -25.66 -24.14
C GLU A 9 4.81 -25.51 -23.91
N GLU A 10 5.50 -24.60 -24.59
CA GLU A 10 6.96 -24.43 -24.46
C GLU A 10 7.42 -23.54 -23.30
N GLN A 11 6.51 -23.00 -22.48
CA GLN A 11 6.88 -22.13 -21.34
C GLN A 11 7.30 -22.91 -20.08
N ARG A 12 7.37 -24.24 -20.12
CA ARG A 12 7.87 -25.09 -19.02
C ARG A 12 9.32 -25.56 -19.18
N ALA A 13 10.04 -25.11 -20.20
CA ALA A 13 11.47 -25.34 -20.35
C ALA A 13 12.24 -24.04 -20.11
N GLY A 14 12.13 -23.49 -18.90
CA GLY A 14 12.87 -22.30 -18.49
C GLY A 14 14.36 -22.58 -18.54
N ALA A 15 15.07 -21.95 -19.49
CA ALA A 15 16.52 -21.99 -19.60
C ALA A 15 17.15 -21.81 -18.23
N VAL A 16 17.97 -22.78 -17.81
CA VAL A 16 18.78 -22.67 -16.59
C VAL A 16 19.70 -21.46 -16.79
N ARG A 17 19.30 -20.32 -16.23
CA ARG A 17 20.18 -19.15 -16.14
C ARG A 17 21.36 -19.58 -15.27
N THR A 18 22.55 -19.67 -15.87
CA THR A 18 23.79 -19.84 -15.12
C THR A 18 23.93 -18.64 -14.20
N LEU A 19 23.62 -18.82 -12.91
CA LEU A 19 23.80 -17.79 -11.91
C LEU A 19 25.30 -17.52 -11.79
N GLN A 20 25.70 -16.26 -11.98
CA GLN A 20 27.10 -15.87 -11.84
C GLN A 20 27.52 -16.07 -10.37
N ARG A 21 28.72 -16.64 -10.14
CA ARG A 21 29.30 -16.64 -8.80
C ARG A 21 29.59 -15.19 -8.39
N VAL A 22 29.01 -14.80 -7.26
CA VAL A 22 29.28 -13.54 -6.54
C VAL A 22 30.13 -13.83 -5.33
N ARG A 23 30.85 -12.81 -4.83
CA ARG A 23 31.55 -12.92 -3.54
C ARG A 23 30.52 -13.09 -2.43
N GLU A 24 30.84 -13.92 -1.44
CA GLU A 24 29.95 -14.21 -0.30
C GLU A 24 29.54 -12.91 0.43
N ASP A 25 30.49 -12.01 0.67
CA ASP A 25 30.27 -10.72 1.34
C ASP A 25 29.49 -9.68 0.53
N ALA A 26 29.23 -9.93 -0.75
CA ALA A 26 28.36 -9.09 -1.58
C ALA A 26 26.88 -9.45 -1.41
N LEU A 27 26.56 -10.51 -0.66
CA LEU A 27 25.20 -10.94 -0.40
C LEU A 27 24.56 -10.11 0.73
N PRO A 28 23.22 -9.94 0.70
CA PRO A 28 22.50 -9.20 1.74
C PRO A 28 22.73 -9.72 3.16
N GLU A 29 22.96 -11.03 3.34
CA GLU A 29 23.26 -11.61 4.66
C GLU A 29 24.50 -11.04 5.36
N HIS A 30 25.42 -10.43 4.62
CA HIS A 30 26.62 -9.77 5.16
C HIS A 30 26.49 -8.25 5.23
N THR A 31 25.32 -7.70 4.90
CA THR A 31 25.03 -6.27 5.04
C THR A 31 24.60 -5.98 6.49
N ASP A 32 25.30 -5.05 7.15
CA ASP A 32 24.90 -4.53 8.47
C ASP A 32 23.70 -3.59 8.31
N TYR A 33 22.48 -4.15 8.42
CA TYR A 33 21.23 -3.38 8.41
C TYR A 33 20.97 -2.74 9.77
N ARG A 34 21.51 -1.53 9.97
CA ARG A 34 21.26 -0.75 11.18
C ARG A 34 19.86 -0.16 11.18
N ASP A 35 19.17 -0.28 12.32
CA ASP A 35 17.90 0.39 12.51
C ASP A 35 18.11 1.88 12.84
N THR A 36 18.15 2.70 11.80
CA THR A 36 18.25 4.17 11.92
C THR A 36 16.89 4.87 11.82
N GLY A 37 15.81 4.12 11.59
CA GLY A 37 14.49 4.69 11.38
C GLY A 37 14.40 5.66 10.19
N CYS A 38 13.52 6.64 10.32
CA CYS A 38 13.29 7.73 9.37
C CYS A 38 12.96 9.05 10.09
N ASP A 39 12.57 10.09 9.34
CA ASP A 39 12.15 11.39 9.84
C ASP A 39 10.90 11.35 10.75
N ILE A 40 10.14 10.26 10.74
CA ILE A 40 8.93 10.09 11.55
C ILE A 40 9.21 9.36 12.87
N HIS A 41 10.08 8.35 12.84
CA HIS A 41 10.38 7.52 14.00
C HIS A 41 11.84 7.04 13.93
N PRO A 42 12.63 7.14 15.00
CA PRO A 42 14.06 6.84 15.00
C PRO A 42 14.39 5.34 14.88
N SER A 43 13.39 4.47 14.98
CA SER A 43 13.55 3.02 14.83
C SER A 43 12.37 2.43 14.05
N CYS A 44 12.66 1.71 12.97
CA CYS A 44 11.69 0.98 12.16
C CYS A 44 11.05 -0.17 12.95
N LEU A 45 11.82 -0.84 13.83
CA LEU A 45 11.36 -2.00 14.60
C LEU A 45 10.34 -1.65 15.69
N SER A 46 10.24 -0.37 16.04
CA SER A 46 9.30 0.14 17.06
C SER A 46 8.36 1.21 16.52
N CYS A 47 8.29 1.37 15.19
CA CYS A 47 7.48 2.41 14.57
C CYS A 47 5.98 2.16 14.80
N PRO A 48 5.22 3.14 15.33
CA PRO A 48 3.79 2.98 15.63
C PRO A 48 2.90 3.09 14.37
N LEU A 49 3.47 3.33 13.20
CA LEU A 49 2.69 3.49 11.98
C LEU A 49 2.10 2.15 11.53
N PRO A 50 0.83 2.12 11.08
CA PRO A 50 0.21 0.89 10.58
C PRO A 50 0.83 0.39 9.26
N ARG A 51 1.48 1.29 8.49
CA ARG A 51 2.28 0.97 7.29
C ARG A 51 3.47 1.92 7.16
N CYS A 52 4.55 1.44 6.57
CA CYS A 52 5.75 2.23 6.35
C CYS A 52 5.51 3.36 5.34
N ARG A 53 6.12 4.53 5.56
CA ARG A 53 6.07 5.67 4.63
C ARG A 53 6.70 5.37 3.26
N TYR A 54 7.59 4.38 3.18
CA TYR A 54 8.27 4.00 1.95
C TYR A 54 7.50 2.98 1.13
N ASP A 55 6.59 2.23 1.77
CA ASP A 55 5.78 1.20 1.11
C ASP A 55 4.48 1.79 0.51
N GLU A 56 4.02 2.93 1.02
CA GLU A 56 2.76 3.54 0.58
C GLU A 56 3.00 4.53 -0.58
N PRO A 57 2.34 4.36 -1.75
CA PRO A 57 2.37 5.36 -2.80
C PRO A 57 1.78 6.69 -2.32
N GLY A 58 2.62 7.73 -2.24
CA GLY A 58 2.26 9.03 -1.67
C GLY A 58 2.66 9.22 -0.19
N GLY A 59 3.29 8.21 0.41
CA GLY A 59 3.95 8.26 1.71
C GLY A 59 3.03 8.59 2.88
N ILE A 60 3.57 9.24 3.91
CA ILE A 60 2.84 9.49 5.16
C ILE A 60 1.57 10.34 4.95
N ARG A 61 1.56 11.25 3.98
CA ARG A 61 0.37 12.07 3.71
C ARG A 61 -0.78 11.23 3.18
N ALA A 62 -0.50 10.27 2.31
CA ALA A 62 -1.49 9.32 1.83
C ALA A 62 -2.02 8.45 2.98
N LEU A 63 -1.12 7.94 3.83
CA LEU A 63 -1.48 7.13 4.99
C LEU A 63 -2.39 7.88 5.98
N LEU A 64 -2.02 9.10 6.38
CA LEU A 64 -2.82 9.92 7.28
C LEU A 64 -4.16 10.31 6.66
N GLY A 65 -4.17 10.58 5.35
CA GLY A 65 -5.40 10.84 4.60
C GLY A 65 -6.34 9.63 4.60
N ALA A 66 -5.81 8.44 4.32
CA ALA A 66 -6.57 7.19 4.33
C ALA A 66 -7.12 6.88 5.73
N TYR A 67 -6.30 7.04 6.78
CA TYR A 67 -6.75 6.86 8.16
C TYR A 67 -7.88 7.83 8.52
N ARG A 68 -7.74 9.12 8.20
CA ARG A 68 -8.80 10.11 8.41
C ARG A 68 -10.07 9.74 7.65
N ASP A 69 -9.95 9.35 6.38
CA ASP A 69 -11.09 9.00 5.55
C ASP A 69 -11.81 7.75 6.10
N GLN A 70 -11.09 6.75 6.62
CA GLN A 70 -11.66 5.61 7.35
C GLN A 70 -12.42 6.04 8.61
N GLN A 71 -11.86 6.95 9.42
CA GLN A 71 -12.54 7.47 10.61
C GLN A 71 -13.82 8.25 10.25
N ILE A 72 -13.79 9.03 9.16
CA ILE A 72 -14.98 9.73 8.64
C ILE A 72 -16.08 8.73 8.27
N VAL A 73 -15.73 7.64 7.59
CA VAL A 73 -16.68 6.59 7.19
C VAL A 73 -17.25 5.88 8.43
N ALA A 74 -16.40 5.51 9.39
CA ALA A 74 -16.83 4.85 10.62
C ALA A 74 -17.81 5.70 11.42
N LEU A 75 -17.50 6.99 11.62
CA LEU A 75 -18.38 7.92 12.30
C LEU A 75 -19.67 8.21 11.51
N ARG A 76 -19.60 8.23 10.18
CA ARG A 76 -20.81 8.36 9.35
C ARG A 76 -21.75 7.17 9.54
N ARG A 77 -21.22 5.95 9.68
CA ARG A 77 -22.02 4.74 9.98
C ARG A 77 -22.67 4.80 11.37
N GLN A 78 -22.08 5.54 12.31
CA GLN A 78 -22.67 5.80 13.63
C GLN A 78 -23.75 6.90 13.62
N GLY A 79 -24.03 7.50 12.46
CA GLY A 79 -25.13 8.46 12.29
C GLY A 79 -24.73 9.93 12.27
N LEU A 80 -23.45 10.27 12.48
CA LEU A 80 -23.00 11.67 12.47
C LEU A 80 -23.30 12.35 11.13
N SER A 81 -23.72 13.61 11.19
CA SER A 81 -24.01 14.42 10.01
C SER A 81 -22.73 14.85 9.28
N ILE A 82 -22.88 15.22 8.01
CA ILE A 82 -21.76 15.69 7.17
C ILE A 82 -21.15 16.98 7.75
N GLU A 83 -21.97 17.84 8.32
CA GLU A 83 -21.55 19.11 8.93
C GLU A 83 -20.75 18.87 10.22
N GLU A 84 -21.18 17.94 11.06
CA GLU A 84 -20.45 17.55 12.26
C GLU A 84 -19.10 16.93 11.91
N LEU A 85 -19.04 16.05 10.90
CA LEU A 85 -17.80 15.46 10.42
C LEU A 85 -16.84 16.52 9.88
N ALA A 86 -17.34 17.43 9.03
CA ALA A 86 -16.54 18.51 8.48
C ALA A 86 -15.92 19.38 9.57
N ARG A 87 -16.72 19.77 10.57
CA ARG A 87 -16.28 20.56 11.73
C ARG A 87 -15.27 19.79 12.59
N ARG A 88 -15.54 18.52 12.91
CA ARG A 88 -14.68 17.69 13.78
C ARG A 88 -13.30 17.46 13.18
N PHE A 89 -13.22 17.19 11.87
CA PHE A 89 -11.96 16.95 11.18
C PHE A 89 -11.33 18.22 10.60
N ARG A 90 -11.95 19.40 10.81
CA ARG A 90 -11.53 20.69 10.23
C ARG A 90 -11.31 20.62 8.71
N VAL A 91 -12.23 19.95 8.01
CA VAL A 91 -12.21 19.80 6.55
C VAL A 91 -13.46 20.38 5.91
N SER A 92 -13.40 20.65 4.61
CA SER A 92 -14.58 21.05 3.85
C SER A 92 -15.60 19.91 3.73
N ARG A 93 -16.88 20.25 3.53
CA ARG A 93 -17.92 19.27 3.19
C ARG A 93 -17.54 18.41 1.98
N ARG A 94 -16.92 19.01 0.95
CA ARG A 94 -16.42 18.31 -0.25
C ARG A 94 -15.44 17.20 0.10
N THR A 95 -14.57 17.40 1.08
CA THR A 95 -13.61 16.39 1.53
C THR A 95 -14.33 15.20 2.17
N VAL A 96 -15.35 15.46 2.99
CA VAL A 96 -16.20 14.41 3.59
C VAL A 96 -16.92 13.61 2.50
N PHE A 97 -17.55 14.28 1.54
CA PHE A 97 -18.21 13.60 0.41
C PHE A 97 -17.23 12.73 -0.38
N ARG A 98 -16.05 13.24 -0.73
CA ARG A 98 -15.03 12.46 -1.44
C ARG A 98 -14.57 11.23 -0.66
N ALA A 99 -14.39 11.34 0.66
CA ALA A 99 -14.02 10.19 1.50
C ALA A 99 -15.12 9.11 1.48
N LEU A 100 -16.39 9.52 1.56
CA LEU A 100 -17.53 8.59 1.47
C LEU A 100 -17.67 7.97 0.08
N GLU A 101 -17.45 8.72 -0.99
CA GLU A 101 -17.44 8.21 -2.37
C GLU A 101 -16.33 7.19 -2.60
N LYS A 102 -15.10 7.52 -2.17
CA LYS A 102 -13.97 6.58 -2.22
C LYS A 102 -14.26 5.29 -1.47
N ALA A 103 -14.87 5.37 -0.29
CA ALA A 103 -15.24 4.19 0.48
C ALA A 103 -16.32 3.35 -0.23
N ARG A 104 -17.25 3.97 -0.96
CA ARG A 104 -18.22 3.26 -1.79
C ARG A 104 -17.55 2.57 -2.98
N ALA A 105 -16.60 3.24 -3.64
CA ALA A 105 -15.87 2.69 -4.78
C ALA A 105 -14.87 1.59 -4.38
N GLY A 106 -14.19 1.73 -3.23
CA GLY A 106 -13.21 0.78 -2.71
C GLY A 106 -13.80 -0.53 -2.18
N ASN A 107 -15.12 -0.58 -1.91
CA ASN A 107 -15.81 -1.84 -1.59
C ASN A 107 -16.01 -2.75 -2.81
N GLY A 108 -15.51 -2.35 -4.00
CA GLY A 108 -15.67 -3.09 -5.24
C GLY A 108 -14.50 -4.00 -5.64
N HIS A 109 -13.30 -3.89 -5.08
CA HIS A 109 -12.12 -4.64 -5.54
C HIS A 109 -11.33 -5.23 -4.35
N GLY A 110 -11.76 -6.41 -3.90
CA GLY A 110 -10.96 -7.32 -3.09
C GLY A 110 -11.11 -8.73 -3.66
N GLY A 111 -10.16 -9.14 -4.49
CA GLY A 111 -10.18 -10.45 -5.16
C GLY A 111 -9.11 -10.51 -6.27
N GLU A 112 -7.85 -10.58 -5.87
CA GLU A 112 -6.73 -10.99 -6.74
C GLU A 112 -6.55 -12.51 -6.58
N PRO A 113 -6.41 -13.30 -7.67
CA PRO A 113 -5.57 -14.49 -7.69
C PRO A 113 -4.12 -14.15 -8.02
#